data_AF-A0A9P4UVS0-F1
#
_entry.id   AF-A0A9P4UVS0-F1
#
_cell.length_a   1.000
_cell.length_b   1.000
_cell.length_c   1.000
_cell.angle_alpha   90.00
_cell.angle_beta   90.00
_cell.angle_gamma   90.00
#
_symmetry.space_group_name_H-M   'P 1'
#
loop_
_entity.id
_entity.type
_entity.pdbx_description
1 polymer ?
#
loop_
_entity_poly.entity_id
_entity_poly.type
_entity_poly.pdbx_seq_one_letter_code
_entity_poly.pdbx_strand_id
1 'polypeptide(L)'
;YTDIRRFVVLKNRTEYCYACPIFTYSYRGTLKPGVRPSEHAIAHSAGTNAELLPGESGLKPVPMCVNMAPGEPSLHKASRIYFGIHHPIQYNVKVKDLGDVLPDLVSTLRGYWLEQIKELTSQDIDVTGNQVQ
;
A
#
# COMPACT_ATOMS: atom_id res chain seq x y z
N TYR A 1 15.37 -15.66 -8.43
CA TYR A 1 15.50 -14.32 -7.80
C TYR A 1 14.28 -14.14 -6.91
N THR A 2 14.43 -14.24 -5.59
CA THR A 2 13.30 -14.14 -4.67
C THR A 2 13.10 -12.67 -4.34
N ASP A 3 12.11 -12.03 -4.97
CA ASP A 3 11.78 -10.64 -4.68
C ASP A 3 11.24 -10.52 -3.25
N ILE A 4 11.94 -9.78 -2.39
CA ILE A 4 11.47 -9.47 -1.05
C ILE A 4 10.22 -8.60 -1.18
N ARG A 5 9.08 -9.13 -0.75
CA ARG A 5 7.80 -8.40 -0.74
C ARG A 5 7.77 -7.49 0.50
N ARG A 6 7.48 -6.21 0.27
CA ARG A 6 7.31 -5.22 1.33
C ARG A 6 5.82 -5.00 1.59
N PHE A 7 5.46 -4.80 2.85
CA PHE A 7 4.08 -4.59 3.27
C PHE A 7 4.01 -3.46 4.29
N VAL A 8 2.90 -2.73 4.28
CA VAL A 8 2.52 -1.83 5.36
C VAL A 8 1.38 -2.46 6.17
N VAL A 9 1.59 -2.61 7.47
CA VAL A 9 0.59 -3.19 8.37
C VAL A 9 -0.49 -2.16 8.69
N LEU A 10 -1.75 -2.54 8.52
CA LEU A 10 -2.89 -1.63 8.66
C LEU A 10 -3.70 -1.91 9.91
N LYS A 11 -3.91 -3.21 10.21
CA LYS A 11 -4.72 -3.64 11.35
C LYS A 11 -4.29 -5.01 11.85
N ASN A 12 -3.95 -5.10 13.13
CA ASN A 12 -3.61 -6.35 13.80
C ASN A 12 -4.87 -7.20 14.09
N ARG A 13 -4.69 -8.51 14.16
CA ARG A 13 -5.62 -9.50 14.75
C ARG A 13 -4.82 -10.39 15.71
N THR A 14 -5.49 -11.36 16.33
CA THR A 14 -4.87 -12.29 17.29
C THR A 14 -3.76 -13.13 16.65
N GLU A 15 -4.00 -13.70 15.46
CA GLU A 15 -3.09 -14.66 14.83
C GLU A 15 -2.41 -14.16 13.54
N TYR A 16 -2.83 -13.00 13.04
CA TYR A 16 -2.37 -12.41 11.78
C TYR A 16 -2.60 -10.91 11.77
N CYS A 17 -2.08 -10.19 10.77
CA CYS A 17 -2.44 -8.81 10.50
C CYS A 17 -2.96 -8.64 9.06
N TYR A 18 -3.74 -7.58 8.83
CA TYR A 18 -4.03 -7.11 7.48
C TYR A 18 -2.98 -6.10 7.06
N ALA A 19 -2.43 -6.30 5.87
CA ALA A 19 -1.39 -5.44 5.31
C ALA A 19 -1.57 -5.22 3.81
N CYS A 20 -1.22 -4.03 3.34
CA CYS A 20 -1.19 -3.70 1.91
C CYS A 20 0.25 -3.83 1.37
N PRO A 21 0.43 -4.35 0.15
CA PRO A 21 1.76 -4.49 -0.42
C PRO A 21 2.32 -3.14 -0.87
N ILE A 22 3.65 -3.03 -0.86
CA ILE A 22 4.40 -1.93 -1.44
C ILE A 22 5.15 -2.44 -2.67
N PHE A 23 4.89 -1.82 -3.82
CA PHE A 23 5.51 -2.17 -5.09
C PHE A 23 6.29 -1.01 -5.69
N THR A 24 7.36 -1.32 -6.41
CA THR A 24 8.03 -0.37 -7.31
C THR A 24 7.63 -0.57 -8.77
N TYR A 25 6.95 -1.67 -9.08
CA TYR A 25 6.53 -2.07 -10.43
C TYR A 25 7.68 -2.10 -11.44
N SER A 26 8.80 -2.72 -11.04
CA SER A 26 10.07 -2.69 -11.79
C SER A 26 10.58 -1.25 -11.98
N TYR A 27 10.55 -0.48 -10.88
CA TYR A 27 10.95 0.94 -10.82
C TYR A 27 10.10 1.93 -11.64
N ARG A 28 8.92 1.49 -12.13
CA ARG A 28 8.01 2.31 -12.94
C ARG A 28 6.89 2.99 -12.15
N GLY A 29 6.74 2.71 -10.86
CA GLY A 29 5.62 3.25 -10.08
C GLY A 29 4.28 2.92 -10.75
N THR A 30 3.33 3.86 -10.77
CA THR A 30 2.03 3.65 -11.42
C THR A 30 2.07 3.84 -12.94
N LEU A 31 3.24 4.08 -13.55
CA LEU A 31 3.41 4.12 -15.02
C LEU A 31 3.46 2.72 -15.66
N LYS A 32 3.56 1.66 -14.85
CA LYS A 32 3.47 0.29 -15.38
C LYS A 32 2.06 0.07 -15.97
N PRO A 33 1.96 -0.42 -17.22
CA PRO A 33 0.66 -0.71 -17.83
C PRO A 33 -0.20 -1.63 -16.95
N GLY A 34 -1.48 -1.28 -16.81
CA GLY A 34 -2.46 -2.01 -16.00
C GLY A 34 -2.47 -1.63 -14.51
N VAL A 35 -1.55 -0.79 -14.03
CA VAL A 35 -1.62 -0.25 -12.67
C VAL A 35 -2.61 0.91 -12.63
N ARG A 36 -3.47 0.94 -11.60
CA ARG A 36 -4.47 2.00 -11.39
C ARG A 36 -3.94 3.02 -10.37
N PRO A 37 -3.55 4.24 -10.78
CA PRO A 37 -2.93 5.19 -9.87
C PRO A 37 -3.81 5.58 -8.67
N SER A 38 -5.13 5.68 -8.87
CA SER A 38 -6.10 6.06 -7.83
C SER A 38 -6.13 5.12 -6.63
N GLU A 39 -5.70 3.87 -6.81
CA GLU A 39 -5.63 2.84 -5.77
C GLU A 39 -4.27 2.88 -5.02
N HIS A 40 -3.42 3.88 -5.26
CA HIS A 40 -2.04 3.94 -4.74
C HIS A 40 -1.72 5.24 -4.02
N ALA A 41 -0.83 5.17 -3.03
CA ALA A 41 -0.12 6.32 -2.46
C ALA A 41 1.40 6.17 -2.62
N ILE A 42 2.12 7.29 -2.66
CA ILE A 42 3.58 7.30 -2.56
C ILE A 42 3.99 6.80 -1.18
N ALA A 43 4.94 5.87 -1.12
CA ALA A 43 5.69 5.57 0.09
C ALA A 43 7.12 6.10 -0.06
N HIS A 44 7.58 6.90 0.90
CA HIS A 44 8.92 7.46 0.89
C HIS A 44 9.54 7.41 2.30
N SER A 45 10.86 7.52 2.38
CA SER A 45 11.56 7.53 3.66
C SER A 45 11.58 8.94 4.25
N ALA A 46 11.58 9.02 5.58
CA ALA A 46 11.86 10.27 6.28
C ALA A 46 13.23 10.83 5.86
N GLY A 47 13.31 12.14 5.65
CA GLY A 47 14.50 12.81 5.10
C GLY A 47 14.63 12.75 3.57
N THR A 48 13.73 12.05 2.86
CA THR A 48 13.64 12.11 1.40
C THR A 48 12.35 12.82 0.96
N ASN A 49 12.36 13.41 -0.24
CA ASN A 49 11.16 13.99 -0.82
C ASN A 49 10.18 12.92 -1.32
N ALA A 50 8.89 13.16 -1.10
CA ALA A 50 7.84 12.40 -1.77
C ALA A 50 7.69 12.91 -3.20
N GLU A 51 8.05 12.09 -4.19
CA GLU A 51 8.08 12.50 -5.59
C GLU A 51 7.29 11.54 -6.49
N LEU A 52 6.48 12.15 -7.36
CA LEU A 52 5.92 11.48 -8.53
C LEU A 52 7.04 11.23 -9.54
N LEU A 53 6.99 10.09 -10.22
CA LEU A 53 7.84 9.90 -11.39
C LEU A 53 7.38 10.83 -12.53
N PRO A 54 8.27 11.21 -13.46
CA PRO A 54 7.87 11.98 -14.64
C PRO A 54 6.72 11.30 -15.41
N GLY A 55 5.58 12.00 -15.52
CA GLY A 55 4.35 11.51 -16.16
C GLY A 55 3.39 10.76 -15.23
N GLU A 56 3.75 10.52 -13.97
CA GLU A 56 2.90 9.87 -12.99
C GLU A 56 1.87 10.87 -12.42
N SER A 57 0.62 10.46 -12.29
CA SER A 57 -0.47 11.30 -11.77
C SER A 57 -1.63 10.44 -11.26
N GLY A 58 -2.59 11.07 -10.57
CA GLY A 58 -3.82 10.40 -10.12
C GLY A 58 -3.67 9.49 -8.90
N LEU A 59 -2.56 9.58 -8.17
CA LEU A 59 -2.38 8.89 -6.88
C LEU A 59 -3.19 9.55 -5.76
N LYS A 60 -3.35 8.83 -4.66
CA LYS A 60 -3.83 9.39 -3.39
C LYS A 60 -2.95 10.59 -2.99
N PRO A 61 -3.55 11.73 -2.62
CA PRO A 61 -2.84 13.01 -2.55
C PRO A 61 -1.84 13.12 -1.39
N VAL A 62 -2.05 12.39 -0.29
CA VAL A 62 -1.14 12.41 0.87
C VAL A 62 -0.13 11.27 0.74
N PRO A 63 1.19 11.57 0.62
CA PRO A 63 2.24 10.56 0.68
C PRO A 63 2.39 9.96 2.07
N MET A 64 2.77 8.69 2.13
CA MET A 64 3.06 7.97 3.37
C MET A 64 4.57 8.01 3.65
N CYS A 65 4.97 8.84 4.60
CA CYS A 65 6.34 8.93 5.09
C CYS A 65 6.63 7.79 6.07
N VAL A 66 7.78 7.14 5.89
CA VAL A 66 8.24 6.00 6.69
C VAL A 66 9.55 6.35 7.38
N ASN A 67 9.58 6.27 8.70
CA ASN A 67 10.82 6.28 9.49
C ASN A 67 11.48 4.91 9.34
N MET A 68 12.56 4.85 8.55
CA MET A 68 13.29 3.59 8.31
C MET A 68 13.97 3.11 9.59
N ALA A 69 13.93 1.80 9.83
CA ALA A 69 14.67 1.18 10.92
C ALA A 69 16.20 1.38 10.75
N PRO A 70 16.99 1.46 11.84
CA PRO A 70 18.43 1.65 11.76
C PRO A 70 19.12 0.60 10.87
N GLY A 71 19.91 1.06 9.90
CA GLY A 71 20.63 0.20 8.96
C GLY A 71 19.84 -0.23 7.73
N GLU A 72 18.55 0.10 7.64
CA GLU A 72 17.76 -0.14 6.43
C GLU A 72 18.00 0.95 5.37
N PRO A 73 18.11 0.57 4.09
CA PRO A 73 18.20 1.55 3.02
C PRO A 73 16.86 2.29 2.84
N SER A 74 16.92 3.53 2.36
CA SER A 74 15.72 4.28 1.99
C SER A 74 14.88 3.54 0.94
N LEU A 75 13.58 3.77 0.98
CA LEU A 75 12.66 3.28 -0.04
C LEU A 75 13.02 3.87 -1.41
N HIS A 76 12.89 3.06 -2.45
CA HIS A 76 13.08 3.55 -3.80
C HIS A 76 12.00 4.60 -4.15
N LYS A 77 12.34 5.66 -4.88
CA LYS A 77 11.41 6.74 -5.26
C LYS A 77 10.11 6.27 -5.93
N ALA A 78 10.15 5.11 -6.59
CA ALA A 78 9.01 4.48 -7.26
C ALA A 78 8.12 3.63 -6.32
N SER A 79 8.38 3.60 -5.01
CA SER A 79 7.63 2.76 -4.06
C SER A 79 6.21 3.29 -3.88
N ARG A 80 5.22 2.44 -4.11
CA ARG A 80 3.79 2.75 -4.03
C ARG A 80 3.11 1.73 -3.13
N ILE A 81 2.37 2.21 -2.12
CA ILE A 81 1.45 1.37 -1.36
C ILE A 81 0.25 1.10 -2.27
N TYR A 82 -0.15 -0.16 -2.41
CA TYR A 82 -1.30 -0.55 -3.19
C TYR A 82 -2.47 -0.90 -2.27
N PHE A 83 -3.51 -0.07 -2.26
CA PHE A 83 -4.68 -0.26 -1.39
C PHE A 83 -5.73 -1.19 -2.00
N GLY A 84 -5.71 -1.40 -3.32
CA GLY A 84 -6.66 -2.26 -4.07
C GLY A 84 -6.65 -3.73 -3.64
N ILE A 85 -5.63 -4.15 -2.89
CA ILE A 85 -5.58 -5.46 -2.26
C ILE A 85 -4.99 -5.36 -0.86
N HIS A 86 -5.53 -6.13 0.07
CA HIS A 86 -4.93 -6.37 1.37
C HIS A 86 -4.76 -7.87 1.59
N HIS A 87 -3.70 -8.23 2.31
CA HIS A 87 -3.38 -9.62 2.60
C HIS A 87 -3.45 -9.86 4.11
N PRO A 88 -4.09 -10.96 4.55
CA PRO A 88 -3.84 -11.49 5.88
C PRO A 88 -2.43 -12.12 5.91
N ILE A 89 -1.59 -11.66 6.82
CA ILE A 89 -0.22 -12.17 7.03
C ILE A 89 -0.14 -12.78 8.43
N GLN A 90 0.09 -14.09 8.50
CA GLN A 90 0.27 -14.80 9.76
C GLN A 90 1.58 -14.39 10.45
N TYR A 91 1.56 -14.31 11.78
CA TYR A 91 2.73 -13.87 12.56
C TYR A 91 3.90 -14.88 12.59
N ASN A 92 3.66 -16.12 12.16
CA ASN A 92 4.68 -17.17 12.05
C ASN A 92 5.58 -17.03 10.80
N VAL A 93 5.28 -16.11 9.89
CA VAL A 93 6.11 -15.84 8.71
C VAL A 93 7.36 -15.07 9.12
N LYS A 94 8.53 -15.50 8.64
CA LYS A 94 9.78 -14.75 8.86
C LYS A 94 9.71 -13.42 8.10
N VAL A 95 9.79 -12.32 8.85
CA VAL A 95 9.79 -10.96 8.31
C VAL A 95 11.03 -10.21 8.77
N LYS A 96 11.32 -9.11 8.08
CA LYS A 96 12.32 -8.13 8.46
C LYS A 96 11.60 -6.81 8.72
N ASP A 97 11.89 -6.19 9.84
CA ASP A 97 11.40 -4.84 10.11
C ASP A 97 12.11 -3.85 9.18
N LEU A 98 11.33 -2.99 8.54
CA LEU A 98 11.82 -1.93 7.66
C LEU A 98 11.65 -0.53 8.26
N GLY A 99 10.82 -0.40 9.30
CA GLY A 99 10.45 0.88 9.89
C GLY A 99 8.94 1.13 9.92
N ASP A 100 8.58 2.33 10.38
CA ASP A 100 7.22 2.70 10.74
C ASP A 100 6.71 3.91 9.95
N VAL A 101 5.44 3.87 9.53
CA VAL A 101 4.77 5.06 9.01
C VAL A 101 4.68 6.11 10.11
N LEU A 102 4.90 7.39 9.78
CA LEU A 102 4.80 8.47 10.76
C LEU A 102 3.44 8.43 11.48
N PRO A 103 3.41 8.60 12.82
CA PRO A 103 2.18 8.49 13.61
C PRO A 103 1.02 9.32 13.07
N ASP A 104 1.29 10.55 12.65
CA ASP A 104 0.28 11.50 12.14
C ASP A 104 -0.36 11.04 10.82
N LEU A 105 0.30 10.17 10.07
CA LEU A 105 -0.20 9.64 8.79
C LEU A 105 -0.96 8.32 8.95
N VAL A 106 -0.92 7.67 10.12
CA VAL A 106 -1.56 6.36 10.33
C VAL A 106 -3.08 6.42 10.15
N SER A 107 -3.71 7.53 10.55
CA SER A 107 -5.15 7.74 10.36
C SER A 107 -5.50 7.85 8.87
N THR A 108 -4.74 8.65 8.11
CA THR A 108 -4.88 8.79 6.66
C THR A 108 -4.64 7.48 5.91
N LEU A 109 -3.58 6.75 6.28
CA LEU A 109 -3.25 5.44 5.74
C LEU A 109 -4.43 4.47 5.86
N ARG A 110 -5.01 4.38 7.06
CA ARG A 110 -6.19 3.55 7.31
C ARG A 110 -7.42 4.07 6.58
N GLY A 111 -7.58 5.39 6.45
CA GLY A 111 -8.62 6.02 5.65
C GLY A 111 -8.61 5.53 4.20
N TYR A 112 -7.47 5.61 3.53
CA TYR A 112 -7.30 5.13 2.15
C TYR A 112 -7.61 3.64 2.00
N TRP A 113 -7.19 2.82 2.97
CA TRP A 113 -7.54 1.40 2.98
C TRP A 113 -9.04 1.13 3.15
N LEU A 114 -9.70 1.86 4.05
CA LEU A 114 -11.13 1.69 4.32
C LEU A 114 -12.00 2.16 3.15
N GLU A 115 -11.61 3.24 2.46
CA GLU A 115 -12.24 3.68 1.21
C GLU A 115 -12.25 2.55 0.19
N GLN A 116 -11.10 1.89 -0.01
CA GLN A 116 -10.98 0.83 -0.99
C GLN A 116 -11.77 -0.43 -0.63
N ILE A 117 -11.81 -0.81 0.66
CA ILE A 117 -12.64 -1.94 1.10
C ILE A 117 -14.12 -1.67 0.85
N LYS A 118 -14.60 -0.45 1.13
CA LYS A 118 -16.00 -0.09 0.90
C LYS A 118 -16.37 -0.22 -0.57
N GLU A 119 -15.52 0.26 -1.47
CA GLU A 119 -15.72 0.12 -2.91
C GLU A 119 -15.83 -1.35 -3.34
N LEU A 120 -14.98 -2.23 -2.81
CA LEU A 120 -15.05 -3.68 -3.08
C LEU A 120 -16.37 -4.28 -2.59
N THR A 121 -16.79 -3.97 -1.36
CA THR A 121 -18.05 -4.51 -0.81
C THR A 121 -19.29 -4.00 -1.53
N SER A 122 -19.28 -2.78 -2.07
CA SER A 122 -20.40 -2.24 -2.82
C SER A 122 -20.56 -2.92 -4.18
N GLN A 123 -19.45 -3.28 -4.84
CA GLN A 123 -19.48 -3.99 -6.13
C GLN A 123 -20.02 -5.43 -5.99
N ASP A 124 -19.74 -6.09 -4.87
CA ASP A 124 -20.25 -7.45 -4.60
C ASP A 124 -21.78 -7.48 -4.39
N ILE A 125 -22.37 -6.40 -3.86
CA ILE A 125 -23.82 -6.26 -3.68
C ILE A 125 -24.52 -6.16 -5.05
N ASP A 126 -23.98 -5.38 -5.98
CA ASP A 126 -24.56 -5.19 -7.31
C ASP A 126 -24.52 -6.47 -8.17
N VAL A 127 -23.50 -7.32 -8.02
CA VAL A 127 -23.40 -8.59 -8.77
C VAL A 127 -24.45 -9.61 -8.30
N THR A 128 -24.83 -9.59 -7.03
CA THR A 128 -25.79 -10.54 -6.46
C THR A 128 -27.26 -10.17 -6.77
N GLY A 129 -27.51 -8.95 -7.24
CA GLY A 129 -28.86 -8.44 -7.55
C GLY A 129 -29.42 -8.79 -8.93
N ASN A 130 -28.64 -9.40 -9.84
CA ASN A 130 -29.01 -9.58 -11.25
C ASN A 130 -29.20 -11.05 -11.70
N GLN A 131 -29.50 -11.95 -10.78
CA GLN A 131 -29.78 -13.37 -11.06
C GLN A 131 -31.16 -13.79 -10.56
N VAL A 132 -32.21 -13.03 -10.89
CA VAL A 132 -33.60 -13.56 -10.84
C VAL A 132 -34.41 -12.96 -11.99
N GLN A 133 -34.36 -13.60 -13.16
CA GLN A 133 -35.44 -13.55 -14.13
C GLN A 133 -35.53 -14.88 -14.89
#